data_AF-A0A850NM06-F1
#
_entry.id   AF-A0A850NM06-F1
#
_cell.length_a   1.000
_cell.length_b   1.000
_cell.length_c   1.000
_cell.angle_alpha   90.00
_cell.angle_beta   90.00
_cell.angle_gamma   90.00
#
_symmetry.space_group_name_H-M   'P 1'
#
loop_
_entity.id
_entity.type
_entity.pdbx_description
1 polymer ?
#
loop_
_entity_poly.entity_id
_entity_poly.type
_entity_poly.pdbx_seq_one_letter_code
_entity_poly.pdbx_strand_id
1 'polypeptide(L)'
;MIGTRPVMRPGGSDAERLRAMTAILLRHPSLLHDLEEAYAGLVLPEGLARLRAALFDWAAETRELDSHALMDHLHSAGLAPVATDVLASSPYPLPSEAREGAMPAEAAAGWWHFFALVSRHRLDAEVDAARAAMSASFDAASERRLVALCAAREALARGEQGEDA
;
A
#
# COMPACT_ATOMS: atom_id res chain seq x y z
N MET A 1 -30.12 17.02 -11.73
CA MET A 1 -29.00 16.49 -12.53
C MET A 1 -27.78 17.37 -12.29
N ILE A 2 -26.85 16.95 -11.44
CA ILE A 2 -25.50 17.52 -11.41
C ILE A 2 -24.56 16.35 -11.69
N GLY A 3 -24.01 16.34 -12.91
CA GLY A 3 -23.10 15.32 -13.39
C GLY A 3 -21.76 15.42 -12.69
N THR A 4 -21.34 14.29 -12.14
CA THR A 4 -19.98 13.90 -11.79
C THR A 4 -18.92 14.51 -12.70
N ARG A 5 -17.89 15.11 -12.10
CA ARG A 5 -16.54 15.10 -12.67
C ARG A 5 -15.49 14.95 -11.56
N PRO A 6 -15.13 13.71 -11.18
CA PRO A 6 -13.76 13.48 -10.73
C PRO A 6 -12.88 13.61 -11.98
N VAL A 7 -12.10 14.68 -12.05
CA VAL A 7 -10.94 14.74 -12.94
C VAL A 7 -9.93 13.74 -12.41
N MET A 8 -10.00 12.51 -12.90
CA MET A 8 -8.95 11.50 -12.72
C MET A 8 -8.00 11.56 -13.92
N ARG A 9 -6.74 11.95 -13.68
CA ARG A 9 -5.53 11.55 -14.43
C ARG A 9 -4.28 12.28 -13.91
N PRO A 10 -3.05 11.73 -14.04
CA PRO A 10 -2.65 10.32 -14.09
C PRO A 10 -1.75 9.96 -12.87
N GLY A 11 -1.96 8.79 -12.29
CA GLY A 11 -1.34 8.37 -11.04
C GLY A 11 -2.41 7.66 -10.24
N GLY A 12 -2.46 6.35 -10.40
CA GLY A 12 -3.59 5.50 -10.06
C GLY A 12 -4.22 5.77 -8.70
N SER A 13 -5.51 5.48 -8.56
CA SER A 13 -6.20 5.50 -7.27
C SER A 13 -5.39 4.79 -6.18
N ASP A 14 -5.62 5.07 -4.89
CA ASP A 14 -4.93 4.32 -3.82
C ASP A 14 -5.09 2.80 -3.97
N ALA A 15 -6.23 2.35 -4.52
CA ALA A 15 -6.43 0.96 -4.89
C ALA A 15 -5.40 0.45 -5.93
N GLU A 16 -5.06 1.25 -6.95
CA GLU A 16 -4.02 0.90 -7.93
C GLU A 16 -2.62 0.91 -7.30
N ARG A 17 -2.33 1.84 -6.38
CA ARG A 17 -1.06 1.86 -5.64
C ARG A 17 -0.92 0.63 -4.73
N LEU A 18 -1.95 0.31 -3.96
CA LEU A 18 -2.00 -0.88 -3.10
C LEU A 18 -1.87 -2.17 -3.92
N ARG A 19 -2.48 -2.20 -5.12
CA ARG A 19 -2.30 -3.30 -6.08
C ARG A 19 -0.87 -3.39 -6.58
N ALA A 20 -0.23 -2.28 -6.96
CA ALA A 20 1.16 -2.26 -7.40
C ALA A 20 2.12 -2.72 -6.30
N MET A 21 1.92 -2.27 -5.06
CA MET A 21 2.68 -2.72 -3.88
C MET A 21 2.54 -4.22 -3.65
N THR A 22 1.33 -4.76 -3.78
CA THR A 22 1.10 -6.21 -3.65
C THR A 22 1.74 -6.97 -4.81
N ALA A 23 1.67 -6.46 -6.05
CA ALA A 23 2.31 -7.05 -7.21
C ALA A 23 3.85 -7.11 -7.07
N ILE A 24 4.46 -6.08 -6.49
CA ILE A 24 5.90 -6.08 -6.17
C ILE A 24 6.23 -7.23 -5.21
N LEU A 25 5.47 -7.39 -4.12
CA LEU A 25 5.72 -8.44 -3.14
C LEU A 25 5.50 -9.86 -3.70
N LEU A 26 4.54 -10.03 -4.63
CA LEU A 26 4.34 -11.32 -5.30
C LEU A 26 5.52 -11.69 -6.22
N ARG A 27 6.18 -10.70 -6.82
CA ARG A 27 7.32 -10.90 -7.73
C ARG A 27 8.67 -10.96 -7.02
N HIS A 28 8.80 -10.23 -5.92
CA HIS A 28 10.01 -10.13 -5.11
C HIS A 28 9.70 -10.42 -3.64
N PRO A 29 9.31 -11.67 -3.31
CA PRO A 29 8.89 -12.02 -1.95
C PRO A 29 10.00 -11.87 -0.92
N SER A 30 11.28 -11.91 -1.32
CA SER A 30 12.40 -11.62 -0.43
C SER A 30 12.35 -10.22 0.21
N LEU A 31 11.72 -9.25 -0.45
CA LEU A 31 11.53 -7.90 0.10
C LEU A 31 10.56 -7.88 1.28
N LEU A 32 9.75 -8.93 1.47
CA LEU A 32 8.78 -8.99 2.55
C LEU A 32 9.42 -8.78 3.91
N HIS A 33 10.64 -9.29 4.13
CA HIS A 33 11.33 -9.16 5.42
C HIS A 33 11.50 -7.70 5.85
N ASP A 34 11.82 -6.81 4.91
CA ASP A 34 12.04 -5.40 5.17
C ASP A 34 10.73 -4.58 5.16
N LEU A 35 9.70 -5.10 4.48
CA LEU A 35 8.45 -4.38 4.20
C LEU A 35 7.26 -4.86 5.05
N GLU A 36 7.41 -5.95 5.80
CA GLU A 36 6.33 -6.65 6.52
C GLU A 36 5.55 -5.71 7.43
N GLU A 37 6.25 -4.98 8.31
CA GLU A 37 5.63 -4.10 9.31
C GLU A 37 4.82 -2.99 8.62
N ALA A 38 5.40 -2.36 7.60
CA ALA A 38 4.73 -1.32 6.83
C ALA A 38 3.53 -1.89 6.06
N TYR A 39 3.65 -3.08 5.48
CA TYR A 39 2.57 -3.74 4.75
C TYR A 39 1.42 -4.20 5.67
N ALA A 40 1.74 -4.63 6.89
CA ALA A 40 0.76 -5.00 7.92
C ALA A 40 -0.09 -3.79 8.36
N GLY A 41 0.50 -2.60 8.40
CA GLY A 41 -0.19 -1.35 8.75
C GLY A 41 -1.18 -0.81 7.70
N LEU A 42 -1.17 -1.35 6.47
CA LEU A 42 -2.05 -0.88 5.40
C LEU A 42 -3.48 -1.37 5.55
N VAL A 43 -4.43 -0.49 5.21
CA VAL A 43 -5.84 -0.84 5.02
C VAL A 43 -6.00 -1.32 3.57
N LEU A 44 -6.17 -2.64 3.41
CA LEU A 44 -6.26 -3.28 2.11
C LEU A 44 -7.71 -3.65 1.76
N PRO A 45 -8.14 -3.52 0.49
CA PRO A 45 -9.35 -4.16 -0.01
C PRO A 45 -9.33 -5.67 0.27
N GLU A 46 -10.50 -6.29 0.45
CA GLU A 46 -10.65 -7.67 0.90
C GLU A 46 -9.77 -8.68 0.12
N GLY A 47 -9.73 -8.58 -1.21
CA GLY A 47 -8.89 -9.45 -2.04
C GLY A 47 -7.40 -9.31 -1.75
N LEU A 48 -6.91 -8.08 -1.59
CA LEU A 48 -5.50 -7.83 -1.25
C LEU A 48 -5.19 -8.19 0.21
N ALA A 49 -6.13 -7.99 1.12
CA ALA A 49 -5.99 -8.39 2.53
C ALA A 49 -5.84 -9.92 2.67
N ARG A 50 -6.60 -10.69 1.89
CA ARG A 50 -6.47 -12.15 1.83
C ARG A 50 -5.13 -12.59 1.26
N LEU A 51 -4.63 -11.92 0.22
CA LEU A 51 -3.29 -12.18 -0.31
C LEU A 51 -2.20 -11.87 0.72
N ARG A 52 -2.30 -10.75 1.44
CA ARG A 52 -1.37 -10.42 2.52
C ARG A 52 -1.34 -11.49 3.60
N ALA A 53 -2.50 -11.95 4.05
CA ALA A 53 -2.58 -12.99 5.07
C ALA A 53 -1.86 -14.27 4.61
N ALA A 54 -2.18 -14.77 3.41
CA ALA A 54 -1.51 -15.95 2.86
C ALA A 54 0.00 -15.75 2.64
N LEU A 55 0.42 -14.54 2.25
CA LEU A 55 1.84 -14.21 2.11
C LEU A 55 2.57 -14.27 3.45
N PHE A 56 1.97 -13.75 4.52
CA PHE A 56 2.54 -13.79 5.88
C PHE A 56 2.55 -15.22 6.44
N ASP A 57 1.46 -15.97 6.25
CA ASP A 57 1.38 -17.37 6.68
C ASP A 57 2.48 -18.21 6.01
N TRP A 58 2.63 -18.06 4.68
CA TRP A 58 3.71 -18.72 3.94
C TRP A 58 5.10 -18.29 4.43
N ALA A 59 5.35 -16.99 4.61
CA ALA A 59 6.64 -16.47 5.06
C ALA A 59 7.02 -16.95 6.48
N ALA A 60 6.03 -17.25 7.33
CA ALA A 60 6.28 -17.85 8.65
C ALA A 60 6.70 -19.33 8.57
N GLU A 61 6.28 -20.04 7.52
CA GLU A 61 6.54 -21.48 7.33
C GLU A 61 7.81 -21.77 6.51
N THR A 62 8.21 -20.87 5.61
CA THR A 62 9.41 -21.04 4.77
C THR A 62 10.62 -20.26 5.28
N ARG A 63 11.81 -20.81 5.04
CA ARG A 63 13.09 -20.09 5.26
C ARG A 63 13.58 -19.34 4.03
N GLU A 64 13.12 -19.75 2.85
CA GLU A 64 13.51 -19.15 1.57
C GLU A 64 12.26 -18.58 0.91
N LEU A 65 12.28 -17.26 0.69
CA LEU A 65 11.19 -16.53 0.07
C LEU A 65 11.39 -16.54 -1.46
N ASP A 66 10.93 -17.62 -2.08
CA ASP A 66 10.94 -17.83 -3.54
C ASP A 66 9.58 -17.53 -4.18
N SER A 67 9.57 -16.89 -5.36
CA SER A 67 8.33 -16.47 -6.03
C SER A 67 7.54 -17.64 -6.62
N HIS A 68 8.20 -18.71 -7.07
CA HIS A 68 7.52 -19.89 -7.59
C HIS A 68 6.84 -20.66 -6.45
N ALA A 69 7.55 -20.90 -5.34
CA ALA A 69 6.99 -21.51 -4.14
C ALA A 69 5.82 -20.70 -3.54
N LEU A 70 5.90 -19.37 -3.59
CA LEU A 70 4.79 -18.49 -3.20
C LEU A 70 3.56 -18.71 -4.09
N MET A 71 3.73 -18.75 -5.41
CA MET A 71 2.62 -18.93 -6.35
C MET A 71 1.94 -20.30 -6.17
N ASP A 72 2.71 -21.35 -5.89
CA ASP A 72 2.17 -22.68 -5.56
C ASP A 72 1.37 -22.65 -4.25
N HIS A 73 1.88 -21.97 -3.21
CA HIS A 73 1.15 -21.78 -1.97
C HIS A 73 -0.17 -21.04 -2.20
N LEU A 74 -0.15 -19.92 -2.93
CA LEU A 74 -1.35 -19.14 -3.26
C LEU A 74 -2.34 -19.95 -4.10
N HIS A 75 -1.87 -20.83 -4.97
CA HIS A 75 -2.72 -21.76 -5.71
C HIS A 75 -3.42 -22.74 -4.76
N SER A 76 -2.68 -23.36 -3.84
CA SER A 76 -3.24 -24.29 -2.85
C SER A 76 -4.24 -23.62 -1.90
N ALA A 77 -4.05 -22.33 -1.60
CA ALA A 77 -4.96 -21.51 -0.81
C ALA A 77 -6.20 -21.00 -1.57
N GLY A 78 -6.33 -21.34 -2.87
CA GLY A 78 -7.44 -20.88 -3.72
C GLY A 78 -7.37 -19.40 -4.09
N LEU A 79 -6.20 -18.77 -3.97
CA LEU A 79 -5.96 -17.35 -4.22
C LEU A 79 -5.31 -17.06 -5.59
N ALA A 80 -5.00 -18.10 -6.39
CA ALA A 80 -4.45 -17.95 -7.73
C ALA A 80 -5.24 -16.96 -8.64
N PRO A 81 -6.59 -16.94 -8.65
CA PRO A 81 -7.33 -15.95 -9.44
C PRO A 81 -7.06 -14.51 -8.97
N VAL A 82 -7.01 -14.28 -7.66
CA VAL A 82 -6.76 -12.96 -7.07
C VAL A 82 -5.32 -12.50 -7.38
N ALA A 83 -4.34 -13.40 -7.26
CA ALA A 83 -2.96 -13.12 -7.62
C ALA A 83 -2.80 -12.79 -9.11
N THR A 84 -3.51 -13.53 -9.98
CA THR A 84 -3.53 -13.27 -11.43
C THR A 84 -4.09 -11.87 -11.73
N ASP A 85 -5.19 -11.47 -11.09
CA ASP A 85 -5.78 -10.14 -11.28
C ASP A 85 -4.86 -9.02 -10.79
N VAL A 86 -4.15 -9.23 -9.68
CA VAL A 86 -3.14 -8.29 -9.17
C VAL A 86 -1.99 -8.12 -10.16
N LEU A 87 -1.56 -9.20 -10.81
CA LEU A 87 -0.44 -9.20 -11.77
C LEU A 87 -0.84 -8.80 -13.21
N ALA A 88 -2.14 -8.68 -13.50
CA ALA A 88 -2.62 -8.35 -14.83
C ALA A 88 -2.13 -6.97 -15.34
N SER A 89 -2.06 -6.78 -16.65
CA SER A 89 -1.77 -5.46 -17.24
C SER A 89 -3.03 -4.64 -17.55
N SER A 90 -4.20 -5.17 -17.22
CA SER A 90 -5.52 -4.60 -17.52
C SER A 90 -6.34 -4.50 -16.23
N PRO A 91 -7.15 -3.42 -16.03
CA PRO A 91 -7.34 -2.27 -16.92
C PRO A 91 -6.20 -1.24 -16.89
N TYR A 92 -5.32 -1.31 -15.87
CA TYR A 92 -4.17 -0.41 -15.73
C TYR A 92 -2.87 -1.20 -15.72
N PRO A 93 -1.87 -0.80 -16.52
CA PRO A 93 -0.59 -1.48 -16.58
C PRO A 93 0.15 -1.30 -15.25
N LEU A 94 0.88 -2.34 -14.85
CA LEU A 94 1.75 -2.25 -13.69
C LEU A 94 2.90 -1.26 -13.94
N PRO A 95 3.31 -0.48 -12.91
CA PRO A 95 4.48 0.37 -12.98
C PRO A 95 5.73 -0.48 -13.22
N SER A 96 6.79 0.12 -13.77
CA SER A 96 8.05 -0.53 -14.13
C SER A 96 8.64 -1.37 -13.00
N GLU A 97 8.57 -0.83 -11.79
CA GLU A 97 9.08 -1.32 -10.52
C GLU A 97 8.33 -2.58 -10.07
N ALA A 98 7.10 -2.75 -10.54
CA ALA A 98 6.29 -3.93 -10.30
C ALA A 98 6.37 -4.94 -11.45
N ARG A 99 7.23 -4.76 -12.46
CA ARG A 99 7.38 -5.69 -13.60
C ARG A 99 8.27 -6.88 -13.24
N GLU A 100 8.10 -7.99 -13.94
CA GLU A 100 8.87 -9.23 -13.71
C GLU A 100 10.39 -9.05 -13.84
N GLY A 101 10.85 -8.09 -14.66
CA GLY A 101 12.27 -7.79 -14.84
C GLY A 101 12.82 -6.66 -13.98
N ALA A 102 12.06 -6.13 -13.02
CA ALA A 102 12.54 -5.06 -12.14
C ALA A 102 13.67 -5.57 -11.23
N MET A 103 14.69 -4.75 -11.00
CA MET A 103 15.71 -5.10 -10.01
C MET A 103 15.10 -5.03 -8.59
N PRO A 104 15.49 -5.91 -7.64
CA PRO A 104 14.94 -5.88 -6.29
C PRO A 104 15.05 -4.50 -5.60
N ALA A 105 16.15 -3.77 -5.85
CA ALA A 105 16.34 -2.42 -5.31
C ALA A 105 15.35 -1.40 -5.91
N GLU A 106 15.07 -1.48 -7.21
CA GLU A 106 14.09 -0.62 -7.88
C GLU A 106 12.66 -0.95 -7.42
N ALA A 107 12.37 -2.24 -7.25
CA ALA A 107 11.10 -2.72 -6.73
C ALA A 107 10.86 -2.25 -5.28
N ALA A 108 11.89 -2.32 -4.42
CA ALA A 108 11.84 -1.82 -3.06
C ALA A 108 11.63 -0.29 -3.00
N ALA A 109 12.38 0.47 -3.81
CA ALA A 109 12.22 1.92 -3.90
C ALA A 109 10.81 2.31 -4.40
N GLY A 110 10.32 1.64 -5.44
CA GLY A 110 8.95 1.82 -5.93
C GLY A 110 7.90 1.50 -4.88
N TRP A 111 8.10 0.45 -4.09
CA TRP A 111 7.21 0.09 -3.00
C TRP A 111 7.12 1.18 -1.93
N TRP A 112 8.26 1.69 -1.46
CA TRP A 112 8.31 2.78 -0.47
C TRP A 112 7.70 4.07 -1.01
N HIS A 113 7.95 4.38 -2.28
CA HIS A 113 7.32 5.51 -2.96
C HIS A 113 5.79 5.40 -2.94
N PHE A 114 5.22 4.25 -3.31
CA PHE A 114 3.77 4.04 -3.25
C PHE A 114 3.23 4.06 -1.81
N PHE A 115 3.97 3.51 -0.85
CA PHE A 115 3.60 3.54 0.56
C PHE A 115 3.48 4.97 1.10
N ALA A 116 4.45 5.83 0.79
CA ALA A 116 4.45 7.23 1.20
C ALA A 116 3.21 7.96 0.64
N LEU A 117 2.91 7.77 -0.66
CA LEU A 117 1.74 8.39 -1.30
C LEU A 117 0.41 7.95 -0.65
N VAL A 118 0.22 6.65 -0.42
CA VAL A 118 -1.01 6.10 0.21
C VAL A 118 -1.12 6.58 1.66
N SER A 119 0.00 6.55 2.40
CA SER A 119 0.04 6.99 3.79
C SER A 119 -0.29 8.47 3.94
N ARG A 120 0.24 9.30 3.04
CA ARG A 120 -0.05 10.73 2.99
C ARG A 120 -1.52 11.01 2.72
N HIS A 121 -2.10 10.39 1.69
CA HIS A 121 -3.51 10.60 1.35
C HIS A 121 -4.44 10.18 2.51
N ARG A 122 -4.12 9.06 3.19
CA ARG A 122 -4.84 8.64 4.39
C ARG A 122 -4.72 9.65 5.53
N LEU A 123 -3.51 10.11 5.83
CA LEU A 123 -3.28 11.10 6.90
C LEU A 123 -4.00 12.42 6.62
N ASP A 124 -4.00 12.90 5.38
CA ASP A 124 -4.74 14.11 5.00
C ASP A 124 -6.25 13.93 5.21
N ALA A 125 -6.81 12.79 4.81
CA ALA A 125 -8.23 12.49 5.06
C ALA A 125 -8.56 12.41 6.56
N GLU A 126 -7.67 11.82 7.37
CA GLU A 126 -7.84 11.74 8.83
C GLU A 126 -7.75 13.12 9.50
N VAL A 127 -6.85 13.98 9.05
CA VAL A 127 -6.74 15.37 9.53
C VAL A 127 -8.01 16.16 9.21
N ASP A 128 -8.53 16.05 7.99
CA ASP A 128 -9.75 16.75 7.59
C ASP A 128 -10.97 16.25 8.38
N ALA A 129 -11.09 14.94 8.60
CA ALA A 129 -12.13 14.37 9.46
C ALA A 129 -12.00 14.85 10.92
N ALA A 130 -10.78 14.91 11.46
CA ALA A 130 -10.54 15.41 12.82
C ALA A 130 -10.86 16.91 12.96
N ARG A 131 -10.57 17.72 11.93
CA ARG A 131 -10.96 19.14 11.89
C ARG A 131 -12.47 19.33 11.85
N ALA A 132 -13.18 18.53 11.07
CA ALA A 132 -14.63 18.55 11.03
C ALA A 132 -15.24 18.15 12.38
N ALA A 133 -14.71 17.10 13.01
CA ALA A 133 -15.13 16.66 14.34
C ALA A 133 -14.91 17.74 15.40
N MET A 134 -13.74 18.38 15.41
CA MET A 134 -13.43 19.51 16.29
C MET A 134 -14.42 20.67 16.13
N SER A 135 -14.77 20.98 14.88
CA SER A 135 -15.71 22.07 14.57
C SER A 135 -17.13 21.75 15.04
N ALA A 136 -17.50 20.46 15.07
CA ALA A 136 -18.79 19.99 15.55
C ALA A 136 -18.85 19.84 17.09
N SER A 137 -17.74 19.46 17.72
CA SER A 137 -17.62 19.32 19.17
C SER A 137 -16.19 19.63 19.60
N PHE A 138 -16.02 20.75 20.30
CA PHE A 138 -14.71 21.15 20.82
C PHE A 138 -14.46 20.48 22.16
N ASP A 139 -13.73 19.36 22.15
CA ASP A 139 -13.27 18.67 23.35
C ASP A 139 -11.75 18.40 23.32
N ALA A 140 -11.19 18.19 24.50
CA ALA A 140 -9.76 17.95 24.67
C ALA A 140 -9.28 16.63 24.04
N ALA A 141 -10.19 15.69 23.73
CA ALA A 141 -9.83 14.44 23.06
C ALA A 141 -9.63 14.67 21.55
N SER A 142 -10.52 15.44 20.94
CA SER A 142 -10.49 15.86 19.54
C SER A 142 -9.30 16.77 19.27
N GLU A 143 -8.94 17.65 20.22
CA GLU A 143 -7.72 18.47 20.16
C GLU A 143 -6.45 17.64 20.15
N ARG A 144 -6.30 16.74 21.13
CA ARG A 144 -5.14 15.85 21.20
C ARG A 144 -5.02 14.99 19.94
N ARG A 145 -6.14 14.50 19.41
CA ARG A 145 -6.16 13.72 18.17
C ARG A 145 -5.71 14.54 16.97
N LEU A 146 -6.22 15.77 16.80
CA LEU A 146 -5.84 16.63 15.68
C LEU A 146 -4.36 17.02 15.73
N VAL A 147 -3.84 17.36 16.91
CA VAL A 147 -2.41 17.68 17.09
C VAL A 147 -1.53 16.48 16.74
N ALA A 148 -1.88 15.28 17.21
CA ALA A 148 -1.13 14.06 16.91
C ALA A 148 -1.10 13.75 15.40
N LEU A 149 -2.24 13.90 14.70
CA LEU A 149 -2.33 13.67 13.26
C LEU A 149 -1.52 14.69 12.45
N CYS A 150 -1.56 15.97 12.83
CA CYS A 150 -0.74 17.00 12.20
C CYS A 150 0.76 16.72 12.38
N ALA A 151 1.19 16.32 13.58
CA ALA A 151 2.58 15.97 13.85
C ALA A 151 3.04 14.75 13.04
N ALA A 152 2.19 13.72 12.92
CA ALA A 152 2.47 12.54 12.10
C ALA A 152 2.62 12.90 10.61
N ARG A 153 1.76 13.78 10.09
CA ARG A 153 1.85 14.26 8.71
C ARG A 153 3.13 15.05 8.43
N GLU A 154 3.54 15.92 9.35
CA GLU A 154 4.80 16.65 9.22
C GLU A 154 6.02 15.74 9.31
N ALA A 155 5.97 14.70 10.15
CA ALA A 155 7.03 13.70 10.22
C ALA A 155 7.17 12.92 8.89
N LEU A 156 6.05 12.53 8.28
CA LEU A 156 6.05 11.88 6.97
C LEU A 156 6.64 12.79 5.89
N ALA A 157 6.21 14.06 5.83
CA ALA A 157 6.74 15.04 4.87
C ALA A 157 8.24 15.30 5.03
N ARG A 158 8.77 15.26 6.26
CA ARG A 158 10.22 15.36 6.52
C ARG A 158 10.98 14.09 6.14
N GLY A 159 10.37 12.92 6.29
CA GLY A 159 10.93 11.64 5.82
C GLY A 159 11.04 11.58 4.29
N GLU A 160 10.02 12.07 3.59
CA GLU A 160 10.01 12.17 2.11
C GLU A 160 11.11 13.12 1.58
N GLN A 161 11.42 14.20 2.31
CA GLN A 161 12.47 15.15 1.92
C GLN A 161 13.91 14.62 2.13
N GLY A 162 14.08 13.51 2.85
CA GLY A 162 15.38 12.90 3.12
C GLY A 162 15.89 11.96 2.02
N GLU A 163 15.04 11.57 1.06
CA GLU A 163 15.38 10.65 -0.05
C GLU A 163 15.82 11.38 -1.33
N ASP A 164 15.68 12.71 -1.39
CA ASP A 164 16.02 13.55 -2.57
C ASP A 164 17.30 14.39 -2.39
N ALA A 165 18.16 14.08 -1.41
CA ALA A 165 19.38 14.86 -1.10
C ALA A 165 20.69 14.16 -1.50
#